data_AF-A0A9D4VK30-F1
#
_entry.id   AF-A0A9D4VK30-F1
#
_cell.length_a   1.000
_cell.length_b   1.000
_cell.length_c   1.000
_cell.angle_alpha   90.00
_cell.angle_beta   90.00
_cell.angle_gamma   90.00
#
_symmetry.space_group_name_H-M   'P 1'
#
loop_
_entity.id
_entity.type
_entity.pdbx_description
1 polymer ?
#
loop_
_entity_poly.entity_id
_entity_poly.type
_entity_poly.pdbx_seq_one_letter_code
_entity_poly.pdbx_strand_id
1 'polypeptide(L)'
;MIGTERTTARSRLRSSSPEPDADSLHESSDRGTEPRLPRVATPFPAPKIMDLPQFQGEHKESLYWGTYRPHLYLGIRARTPQSLMAGLMWIGVKDGSNHLRHVCRHEDELSAYGWIKHNGRDYGHQVLVDHGLILTTEFLKSNGDGSGYGGDWAVRIDVQIDKSKWNEEFGKGGQLFFYLADEGGNVLDVGREKLNIRESSLLASGSRTDIGDWQLHLKSTDDLKLHYSGFHTPHFHNLSDLVEEKLASQTRNHAQMQLSDSSDDSPNVLVFQIVGGFPFTTDIALISGTDSDNSSVEDRVNSLTGASLSNELKYKEQAFDEKIEKTFNLAEKVDSESISVGKAAVGNLLGGIGYFYGQSKIAQSRTLNHREHDAYISYWPAELYTAVPCRPIFPRGFLWDEGFHQLVIWLVFQY
;
A
#
# COMPACT_ATOMS: atom_id res chain seq x y z
N MET A 1 104.71 32.39 53.89
CA MET A 1 104.16 33.22 54.99
C MET A 1 102.65 33.24 54.85
N ILE A 2 101.94 32.64 55.83
CA ILE A 2 100.58 32.92 56.34
C ILE A 2 99.45 33.03 55.27
N GLY A 3 98.36 32.25 55.21
CA GLY A 3 97.74 31.20 56.02
C GLY A 3 96.24 31.13 55.65
N THR A 4 95.61 29.93 55.68
CA THR A 4 94.16 29.59 55.90
C THR A 4 93.07 30.22 54.98
N GLU A 5 91.91 29.66 54.56
CA GLU A 5 90.99 28.53 54.84
C GLU A 5 89.99 28.46 53.63
N ARG A 6 89.69 27.30 53.01
CA ARG A 6 88.51 26.40 53.15
C ARG A 6 87.09 26.90 52.72
N THR A 7 86.53 26.21 51.71
CA THR A 7 85.12 25.74 51.50
C THR A 7 84.05 26.81 51.14
N THR A 8 83.11 26.70 50.19
CA THR A 8 82.37 25.56 49.60
C THR A 8 81.66 25.99 48.29
N ALA A 9 81.29 24.99 47.49
CA ALA A 9 80.68 25.03 46.15
C ALA A 9 79.32 25.75 45.99
N ARG A 10 79.06 26.33 44.82
CA ARG A 10 78.27 25.68 43.74
C ARG A 10 78.15 26.57 42.49
N SER A 11 78.31 25.91 41.35
CA SER A 11 78.26 26.37 39.97
C SER A 11 76.93 27.03 39.58
N ARG A 12 76.99 28.18 38.90
CA ARG A 12 75.94 28.62 37.95
C ARG A 12 76.60 28.96 36.62
N LEU A 13 76.45 28.04 35.67
CA LEU A 13 76.79 28.23 34.26
C LEU A 13 75.76 29.18 33.63
N ARG A 14 76.26 30.17 32.89
CA ARG A 14 75.47 30.91 31.88
C ARG A 14 75.27 29.99 30.68
N SER A 15 74.03 29.84 30.22
CA SER A 15 73.74 29.47 28.83
C SER A 15 72.42 30.12 28.41
N SER A 16 72.51 30.96 27.39
CA SER A 16 71.43 31.63 26.67
C SER A 16 70.67 30.66 25.77
N SER A 17 69.33 30.64 25.83
CA SER A 17 68.38 30.32 24.74
C SER A 17 66.94 30.59 25.20
N PRO A 18 65.99 30.91 24.30
CA PRO A 18 64.81 31.73 24.59
C PRO A 18 63.54 30.97 25.01
N GLU A 19 62.59 31.74 25.54
CA GLU A 19 61.29 31.42 26.15
C GLU A 19 60.33 30.55 25.31
N PRO A 20 59.41 29.82 25.98
CA PRO A 20 58.07 29.59 25.50
C PRO A 20 57.04 30.29 26.41
N ASP A 21 56.31 31.26 25.85
CA ASP A 21 55.14 31.85 26.50
C ASP A 21 53.94 30.91 26.41
N ALA A 22 53.31 30.70 27.56
CA ALA A 22 52.00 30.10 27.72
C ALA A 22 50.93 31.20 27.84
N ASP A 23 49.70 30.82 27.50
CA ASP A 23 48.42 31.50 27.75
C ASP A 23 47.97 32.62 26.80
N SER A 24 47.25 32.20 25.75
CA SER A 24 45.90 32.71 25.52
C SER A 24 45.06 31.68 24.74
N LEU A 25 44.17 31.01 25.48
CA LEU A 25 43.06 30.24 24.96
C LEU A 25 42.05 31.21 24.30
N HIS A 26 42.09 31.31 22.98
CA HIS A 26 40.92 31.70 22.19
C HIS A 26 40.46 30.47 21.41
N GLU A 27 39.61 29.66 22.04
CA GLU A 27 38.67 28.81 21.33
C GLU A 27 37.76 29.73 20.49
N SER A 28 38.10 29.89 19.20
CA SER A 28 37.09 30.24 18.22
C SER A 28 36.16 29.04 18.11
N SER A 29 35.06 29.07 18.86
CA SER A 29 33.94 28.16 18.65
C SER A 29 33.42 28.39 17.24
N ASP A 30 33.90 27.59 16.30
CA ASP A 30 33.22 27.40 15.03
C ASP A 30 31.93 26.64 15.38
N ARG A 31 30.90 27.39 15.76
CA ARG A 31 29.54 26.86 15.88
C ARG A 31 29.21 26.36 14.49
N GLY A 32 29.38 25.06 14.29
CA GLY A 32 29.07 24.37 13.06
C GLY A 32 27.73 24.87 12.53
N THR A 33 27.80 25.72 11.50
CA THR A 33 26.62 26.08 10.73
C THR A 33 26.08 24.78 10.19
N GLU A 34 24.93 24.32 10.70
CA GLU A 34 24.21 23.22 10.09
C GLU A 34 24.13 23.49 8.58
N PRO A 35 24.45 22.50 7.73
CA PRO A 35 24.42 22.69 6.29
C PRO A 35 23.01 23.12 5.89
N ARG A 36 22.84 24.39 5.54
CA ARG A 36 21.55 24.94 5.10
C ARG A 36 21.14 24.20 3.83
N LEU A 37 20.03 23.46 3.90
CA LEU A 37 19.44 22.82 2.74
C LEU A 37 19.23 23.86 1.63
N PRO A 38 19.56 23.53 0.36
CA PRO A 38 19.26 24.41 -0.76
C PRO A 38 17.78 24.77 -0.80
N ARG A 39 17.44 25.98 -1.25
CA ARG A 39 16.04 26.44 -1.37
C ARG A 39 15.17 25.45 -2.16
N VAL A 40 15.73 24.79 -3.17
CA VAL A 40 15.03 23.79 -4.00
C VAL A 40 14.63 22.52 -3.24
N ALA A 41 15.26 22.23 -2.11
CA ALA A 41 14.94 21.11 -1.21
C ALA A 41 14.42 21.58 0.16
N THR A 42 13.98 22.84 0.26
CA THR A 42 13.41 23.40 1.49
C THR A 42 11.92 23.67 1.28
N PRO A 43 11.02 23.18 2.17
CA PRO A 43 9.59 23.48 2.10
C PRO A 43 9.31 24.98 2.06
N PHE A 44 8.26 25.36 1.33
CA PHE A 44 7.76 26.73 1.37
C PHE A 44 7.30 27.04 2.81
N PRO A 45 7.82 28.12 3.44
CA PRO A 45 7.57 28.40 4.85
C PRO A 45 6.19 29.07 5.05
N ALA A 46 5.13 28.34 4.77
CA ALA A 46 3.74 28.75 5.01
C ALA A 46 2.95 27.62 5.69
N PRO A 47 1.82 27.95 6.36
CA PRO A 47 0.93 26.94 6.92
C PRO A 47 0.49 25.93 5.86
N LYS A 48 0.42 24.65 6.22
CA LYS A 48 -0.03 23.62 5.28
C LYS A 48 -1.54 23.72 5.13
N ILE A 49 -2.02 23.64 3.88
CA ILE A 49 -3.45 23.55 3.59
C ILE A 49 -4.08 22.36 4.31
N MET A 50 -3.35 21.24 4.40
CA MET A 50 -3.81 20.03 5.08
C MET A 50 -4.04 20.22 6.58
N ASP A 51 -3.48 21.25 7.22
CA ASP A 51 -3.67 21.52 8.65
C ASP A 51 -4.99 22.28 8.92
N LEU A 52 -5.71 22.69 7.87
CA LEU A 52 -6.97 23.40 8.04
C LEU A 52 -8.08 22.47 8.61
N PRO A 53 -8.98 22.99 9.47
CA PRO A 53 -9.97 22.17 10.17
C PRO A 53 -10.86 21.31 9.27
N GLN A 54 -11.20 21.78 8.06
CA GLN A 54 -12.03 21.04 7.11
C GLN A 54 -11.40 19.74 6.58
N PHE A 55 -10.08 19.57 6.74
CA PHE A 55 -9.37 18.34 6.36
C PHE A 55 -9.06 17.43 7.56
N GLN A 56 -9.55 17.77 8.76
CA GLN A 56 -9.33 17.01 10.00
C GLN A 56 -10.59 16.21 10.39
N GLY A 57 -10.51 15.48 11.51
CA GLY A 57 -11.63 14.71 12.06
C GLY A 57 -12.18 13.68 11.07
N GLU A 58 -13.51 13.63 10.96
CA GLU A 58 -14.24 12.68 10.10
C GLU A 58 -13.79 12.74 8.63
N HIS A 59 -13.42 13.91 8.11
CA HIS A 59 -12.92 14.01 6.74
C HIS A 59 -11.62 13.23 6.54
N LYS A 60 -10.68 13.37 7.47
CA LYS A 60 -9.39 12.66 7.43
C LYS A 60 -9.60 11.16 7.61
N GLU A 61 -10.45 10.80 8.56
CA GLU A 61 -10.74 9.42 8.94
C GLU A 61 -11.48 8.67 7.83
N SER A 62 -12.52 9.26 7.25
CA SER A 62 -13.29 8.64 6.15
C SER A 62 -12.45 8.34 4.91
N LEU A 63 -11.32 9.01 4.74
CA LEU A 63 -10.37 8.79 3.65
C LEU A 63 -9.17 7.94 4.06
N TYR A 64 -9.09 7.47 5.30
CA TYR A 64 -7.93 6.77 5.83
C TYR A 64 -7.60 5.52 5.01
N TRP A 65 -8.54 4.59 4.88
CA TRP A 65 -8.42 3.42 4.00
C TRP A 65 -8.92 3.68 2.58
N GLY A 66 -8.29 3.02 1.60
CA GLY A 66 -8.80 2.95 0.23
C GLY A 66 -7.92 2.13 -0.70
N THR A 67 -8.33 2.01 -1.95
CA THR A 67 -7.62 1.30 -3.03
C THR A 67 -6.41 2.08 -3.57
N TYR A 68 -5.66 2.71 -2.66
CA TYR A 68 -4.67 3.75 -2.95
C TYR A 68 -3.32 3.25 -3.47
N ARG A 69 -3.31 2.07 -4.12
CA ARG A 69 -2.15 1.46 -4.78
C ARG A 69 -2.45 1.23 -6.26
N PRO A 70 -2.62 2.30 -7.05
CA PRO A 70 -3.19 2.21 -8.40
C PRO A 70 -2.36 1.38 -9.38
N HIS A 71 -1.07 1.14 -9.11
CA HIS A 71 -0.22 0.27 -9.92
C HIS A 71 -0.55 -1.22 -9.79
N LEU A 72 -1.26 -1.64 -8.73
CA LEU A 72 -1.68 -3.02 -8.54
C LEU A 72 -3.06 -3.22 -9.14
N TYR A 73 -3.36 -4.44 -9.59
CA TYR A 73 -4.70 -4.79 -10.04
C TYR A 73 -5.73 -4.59 -8.91
N LEU A 74 -5.42 -5.05 -7.70
CA LEU A 74 -6.09 -4.64 -6.47
C LEU A 74 -5.04 -4.43 -5.37
N GLY A 75 -5.02 -3.25 -4.78
CA GLY A 75 -4.16 -2.93 -3.66
C GLY A 75 -4.78 -1.90 -2.74
N ILE A 76 -4.76 -2.19 -1.45
CA ILE A 76 -5.37 -1.36 -0.40
C ILE A 76 -4.25 -0.86 0.50
N ARG A 77 -4.33 0.40 0.90
CA ARG A 77 -3.44 0.97 1.93
C ARG A 77 -4.15 2.10 2.67
N ALA A 78 -3.62 2.41 3.84
CA ALA A 78 -3.98 3.58 4.60
C ALA A 78 -3.19 4.82 4.15
N ARG A 79 -3.77 6.01 4.34
CA ARG A 79 -3.15 7.32 4.14
C ARG A 79 -2.26 7.69 5.33
N THR A 80 -1.21 6.89 5.53
CA THR A 80 -0.18 7.08 6.54
C THR A 80 1.19 6.72 5.95
N PRO A 81 2.29 7.39 6.36
CA PRO A 81 3.65 7.14 5.86
C PRO A 81 4.11 5.68 5.88
N GLN A 82 3.77 4.95 6.95
CA GLN A 82 4.06 3.51 7.10
C GLN A 82 2.74 2.79 7.27
N SER A 83 2.22 2.19 6.21
CA SER A 83 0.88 1.60 6.19
C SER A 83 0.89 0.10 6.48
N LEU A 84 -0.19 -0.41 7.07
CA LEU A 84 -0.62 -1.77 6.79
C LEU A 84 -1.22 -1.80 5.38
N MET A 85 -0.73 -2.67 4.51
CA MET A 85 -1.14 -2.76 3.11
C MET A 85 -1.70 -4.13 2.81
N ALA A 86 -2.69 -4.19 1.92
CA ALA A 86 -3.16 -5.43 1.34
C ALA A 86 -3.04 -5.42 -0.19
N GLY A 87 -3.10 -6.61 -0.80
CA GLY A 87 -3.21 -6.74 -2.24
C GLY A 87 -3.54 -8.15 -2.69
N LEU A 88 -3.97 -8.23 -3.95
CA LEU A 88 -4.35 -9.48 -4.60
C LEU A 88 -3.34 -9.84 -5.69
N MET A 89 -3.00 -11.11 -5.74
CA MET A 89 -2.33 -11.76 -6.86
C MET A 89 -3.16 -12.97 -7.31
N TRP A 90 -2.95 -13.46 -8.53
CA TRP A 90 -3.52 -14.72 -8.99
C TRP A 90 -2.64 -15.38 -10.04
N ILE A 91 -2.81 -16.67 -10.25
CA ILE A 91 -2.20 -17.36 -11.40
C ILE A 91 -3.10 -17.17 -12.62
N GLY A 92 -2.61 -16.40 -13.59
CA GLY A 92 -3.16 -16.32 -14.94
C GLY A 92 -2.43 -17.29 -15.87
N VAL A 93 -3.04 -17.62 -17.01
CA VAL A 93 -2.41 -18.44 -18.04
C VAL A 93 -2.21 -17.62 -19.30
N LYS A 94 -0.98 -17.57 -19.80
CA LYS A 94 -0.61 -16.91 -21.05
C LYS A 94 0.35 -17.80 -21.81
N ASP A 95 0.13 -17.95 -23.12
CA ASP A 95 0.98 -18.76 -24.01
C ASP A 95 1.21 -20.21 -23.54
N GLY A 96 0.25 -20.78 -22.81
CA GLY A 96 0.34 -22.14 -22.25
C GLY A 96 1.16 -22.27 -20.96
N SER A 97 1.62 -21.15 -20.39
CA SER A 97 2.33 -21.11 -19.10
C SER A 97 1.59 -20.31 -18.03
N ASN A 98 1.80 -20.72 -16.78
CA ASN A 98 1.28 -20.03 -15.60
C ASN A 98 2.13 -18.81 -15.27
N HIS A 99 1.49 -17.67 -15.04
CA HIS A 99 2.13 -16.43 -14.63
C HIS A 99 1.42 -15.83 -13.42
N LEU A 100 2.18 -15.34 -12.45
CA LEU A 100 1.62 -14.61 -11.32
C LEU A 100 1.28 -13.18 -11.76
N ARG A 101 0.01 -12.79 -11.62
CA ARG A 101 -0.46 -11.43 -11.84
C ARG A 101 -0.44 -10.67 -10.52
N HIS A 102 0.02 -9.42 -10.52
CA HIS A 102 0.00 -8.57 -9.32
C HIS A 102 -0.02 -7.10 -9.68
N VAL A 103 1.03 -6.66 -10.37
CA VAL A 103 1.19 -5.31 -10.89
C VAL A 103 0.50 -5.20 -12.25
N CYS A 104 -0.17 -4.09 -12.52
CA CYS A 104 -0.74 -3.80 -13.82
C CYS A 104 0.38 -3.70 -14.87
N ARG A 105 0.42 -4.64 -15.81
CA ARG A 105 1.42 -4.72 -16.88
C ARG A 105 0.73 -4.84 -18.23
N HIS A 106 1.23 -4.14 -19.24
CA HIS A 106 0.67 -4.26 -20.58
C HIS A 106 0.96 -5.65 -21.16
N GLU A 107 2.10 -6.21 -20.76
CA GLU A 107 2.61 -7.52 -21.14
C GLU A 107 1.74 -8.67 -20.62
N ASP A 108 0.86 -8.43 -19.64
CA ASP A 108 -0.07 -9.44 -19.17
C ASP A 108 -1.19 -9.72 -20.19
N GLU A 109 -1.47 -8.78 -21.11
CA GLU A 109 -2.46 -8.92 -22.20
C GLU A 109 -3.87 -9.32 -21.72
N LEU A 110 -4.29 -8.81 -20.55
CA LEU A 110 -5.69 -8.92 -20.12
C LEU A 110 -6.60 -8.30 -21.19
N SER A 111 -7.68 -9.01 -21.55
CA SER A 111 -8.65 -8.53 -22.54
C SER A 111 -9.37 -7.28 -22.07
N ALA A 112 -9.58 -7.15 -20.75
CA ALA A 112 -10.10 -5.96 -20.11
C ALA A 112 -9.72 -5.97 -18.63
N TYR A 113 -9.45 -4.81 -18.05
CA TYR A 113 -9.49 -4.62 -16.60
C TYR A 113 -9.84 -3.18 -16.25
N GLY A 114 -10.54 -2.98 -15.15
CA GLY A 114 -10.80 -1.64 -14.64
C GLY A 114 -11.95 -1.56 -13.64
N TRP A 115 -12.01 -0.42 -12.96
CA TRP A 115 -13.12 -0.08 -12.08
C TRP A 115 -14.31 0.37 -12.91
N ILE A 116 -15.32 -0.50 -13.03
CA ILE A 116 -16.56 -0.17 -13.74
C ILE A 116 -17.38 0.85 -12.93
N LYS A 117 -17.32 0.73 -11.60
CA LYS A 117 -17.92 1.69 -10.65
C LYS A 117 -16.96 1.87 -9.48
N HIS A 118 -16.69 3.09 -9.07
CA HIS A 118 -15.90 3.40 -7.88
C HIS A 118 -16.23 4.80 -7.42
N ASN A 119 -16.59 4.99 -6.15
CA ASN A 119 -17.04 6.30 -5.66
C ASN A 119 -15.92 7.12 -4.99
N GLY A 120 -14.70 6.57 -4.92
CA GLY A 120 -13.53 7.23 -4.32
C GLY A 120 -13.61 7.36 -2.80
N ARG A 121 -14.58 6.71 -2.17
CA ARG A 121 -14.84 6.77 -0.73
C ARG A 121 -14.88 5.36 -0.15
N ASP A 122 -16.01 4.68 -0.30
CA ASP A 122 -16.34 3.46 0.44
C ASP A 122 -16.82 2.31 -0.45
N TYR A 123 -16.88 2.47 -1.77
CA TYR A 123 -17.34 1.45 -2.70
C TYR A 123 -16.52 1.42 -3.99
N GLY A 124 -16.22 0.20 -4.45
CA GLY A 124 -15.64 -0.09 -5.75
C GLY A 124 -16.08 -1.43 -6.30
N HIS A 125 -16.29 -1.52 -7.60
CA HIS A 125 -16.57 -2.74 -8.36
C HIS A 125 -15.67 -2.73 -9.61
N GLN A 126 -14.76 -3.71 -9.68
CA GLN A 126 -13.80 -3.87 -10.76
C GLN A 126 -13.94 -5.26 -11.39
N VAL A 127 -13.79 -5.29 -12.71
CA VAL A 127 -13.79 -6.51 -13.52
C VAL A 127 -12.43 -6.65 -14.17
N LEU A 128 -11.87 -7.87 -14.16
CA LEU A 128 -10.64 -8.24 -14.85
C LEU A 128 -10.89 -9.49 -15.68
N VAL A 129 -10.47 -9.47 -16.95
CA VAL A 129 -10.64 -10.58 -17.90
C VAL A 129 -9.26 -11.02 -18.39
N ASP A 130 -8.77 -12.14 -17.87
CA ASP A 130 -7.44 -12.69 -18.12
C ASP A 130 -7.56 -14.03 -18.86
N HIS A 131 -7.45 -14.02 -20.18
CA HIS A 131 -7.39 -15.25 -21.00
C HIS A 131 -8.52 -16.28 -20.73
N GLY A 132 -9.75 -15.80 -20.51
CA GLY A 132 -10.92 -16.63 -20.22
C GLY A 132 -11.25 -16.76 -18.73
N LEU A 133 -10.33 -16.41 -17.82
CA LEU A 133 -10.63 -16.16 -16.41
C LEU A 133 -11.29 -14.79 -16.26
N ILE A 134 -12.40 -14.73 -15.54
CA ILE A 134 -13.10 -13.48 -15.19
C ILE A 134 -13.04 -13.34 -13.68
N LEU A 135 -12.36 -12.30 -13.23
CA LEU A 135 -12.20 -11.96 -11.82
C LEU A 135 -12.95 -10.67 -11.54
N THR A 136 -13.92 -10.72 -10.64
CA THR A 136 -14.62 -9.53 -10.15
C THR A 136 -14.15 -9.24 -8.73
N THR A 137 -13.67 -8.02 -8.50
CA THR A 137 -13.24 -7.56 -7.16
C THR A 137 -14.11 -6.40 -6.72
N GLU A 138 -14.75 -6.53 -5.56
CA GLU A 138 -15.62 -5.52 -4.99
C GLU A 138 -15.09 -5.08 -3.63
N PHE A 139 -14.94 -3.77 -3.42
CA PHE A 139 -14.41 -3.18 -2.20
C PHE A 139 -15.52 -2.42 -1.48
N LEU A 140 -15.63 -2.63 -0.17
CA LEU A 140 -16.54 -1.92 0.70
C LEU A 140 -15.81 -1.43 1.96
N LYS A 141 -16.06 -0.20 2.40
CA LYS A 141 -15.73 0.26 3.76
C LYS A 141 -16.97 0.40 4.60
N SER A 142 -16.83 0.10 5.88
CA SER A 142 -17.85 0.35 6.89
C SER A 142 -17.19 1.00 8.10
N ASN A 143 -17.87 1.97 8.71
CA ASN A 143 -17.45 2.52 9.99
C ASN A 143 -18.61 2.36 10.97
N GLY A 144 -18.47 1.45 11.92
CA GLY A 144 -19.48 1.14 12.92
C GLY A 144 -18.95 1.26 14.35
N ASP A 145 -19.84 1.15 15.32
CA ASP A 145 -19.46 1.17 16.73
C ASP A 145 -18.40 0.10 17.04
N GLY A 146 -17.34 0.52 17.75
CA GLY A 146 -16.19 -0.34 18.07
C GLY A 146 -15.14 -0.45 16.95
N SER A 147 -15.32 0.21 15.81
CA SER A 147 -14.27 0.27 14.78
C SER A 147 -13.10 1.14 15.23
N GLY A 148 -11.89 0.72 14.85
CA GLY A 148 -10.69 1.54 14.98
C GLY A 148 -10.69 2.70 13.98
N TYR A 149 -9.63 3.51 14.03
CA TYR A 149 -9.52 4.68 13.16
C TYR A 149 -9.63 4.32 11.67
N GLY A 150 -10.57 4.96 10.99
CA GLY A 150 -10.80 4.75 9.56
C GLY A 150 -11.74 3.60 9.22
N GLY A 151 -12.25 2.88 10.22
CA GLY A 151 -13.24 1.83 10.06
C GLY A 151 -12.68 0.50 9.56
N ASP A 152 -13.62 -0.37 9.23
CA ASP A 152 -13.41 -1.69 8.66
C ASP A 152 -13.54 -1.67 7.14
N TRP A 153 -13.03 -2.71 6.50
CA TRP A 153 -13.24 -2.90 5.08
C TRP A 153 -13.33 -4.36 4.70
N ALA A 154 -14.01 -4.63 3.58
CA ALA A 154 -14.12 -5.94 2.99
C ALA A 154 -13.81 -5.90 1.49
N VAL A 155 -13.30 -7.02 0.99
CA VAL A 155 -13.15 -7.31 -0.42
C VAL A 155 -13.89 -8.61 -0.72
N ARG A 156 -14.83 -8.56 -1.67
CA ARG A 156 -15.36 -9.76 -2.31
C ARG A 156 -14.57 -10.05 -3.58
N ILE A 157 -14.19 -11.31 -3.75
CA ILE A 157 -13.53 -11.80 -4.95
C ILE A 157 -14.40 -12.92 -5.53
N ASP A 158 -14.91 -12.68 -6.72
CA ASP A 158 -15.68 -13.65 -7.50
C ASP A 158 -14.86 -14.12 -8.70
N VAL A 159 -14.77 -15.44 -8.86
CA VAL A 159 -13.92 -16.07 -9.87
C VAL A 159 -14.77 -16.95 -10.77
N GLN A 160 -14.85 -16.56 -12.04
CA GLN A 160 -15.60 -17.27 -13.07
C GLN A 160 -14.69 -17.59 -14.26
N ILE A 161 -15.16 -18.49 -15.13
CA ILE A 161 -14.52 -18.78 -16.40
C ILE A 161 -15.50 -18.61 -17.56
N ASP A 162 -15.02 -18.01 -18.64
CA ASP A 162 -15.67 -18.10 -19.94
C ASP A 162 -15.34 -19.48 -20.55
N LYS A 163 -16.29 -20.41 -20.46
CA LYS A 163 -16.15 -21.79 -20.96
C LYS A 163 -15.79 -21.87 -22.44
N SER A 164 -16.05 -20.82 -23.24
CA SER A 164 -15.69 -20.81 -24.65
C SER A 164 -14.22 -20.48 -24.91
N LYS A 165 -13.56 -19.87 -23.92
CA LYS A 165 -12.16 -19.40 -24.01
C LYS A 165 -11.22 -20.15 -23.06
N TRP A 166 -11.73 -20.68 -21.96
CA TRP A 166 -10.95 -21.42 -20.98
C TRP A 166 -10.58 -22.81 -21.50
N ASN A 167 -9.28 -23.11 -21.56
CA ASN A 167 -8.81 -24.47 -21.82
C ASN A 167 -8.82 -25.27 -20.51
N GLU A 168 -9.56 -26.39 -20.46
CA GLU A 168 -9.63 -27.26 -19.28
C GLU A 168 -8.26 -27.87 -18.89
N GLU A 169 -7.30 -27.93 -19.81
CA GLU A 169 -5.91 -28.35 -19.52
C GLU A 169 -5.20 -27.39 -18.55
N PHE A 170 -5.66 -26.14 -18.44
CA PHE A 170 -5.12 -25.15 -17.50
C PHE A 170 -5.62 -25.35 -16.06
N GLY A 171 -6.49 -26.34 -15.84
CA GLY A 171 -6.98 -26.74 -14.53
C GLY A 171 -8.46 -26.41 -14.33
N LYS A 172 -9.00 -26.98 -13.25
CA LYS A 172 -10.41 -26.86 -12.87
C LYS A 172 -10.66 -25.87 -11.73
N GLY A 173 -9.63 -25.12 -11.33
CA GLY A 173 -9.72 -24.19 -10.21
C GLY A 173 -8.75 -23.03 -10.32
N GLY A 174 -9.11 -21.94 -9.66
CA GLY A 174 -8.33 -20.73 -9.57
C GLY A 174 -7.40 -20.75 -8.36
N GLN A 175 -6.29 -20.03 -8.48
CA GLN A 175 -5.34 -19.82 -7.40
C GLN A 175 -5.17 -18.32 -7.18
N LEU A 176 -5.67 -17.83 -6.05
CA LEU A 176 -5.53 -16.45 -5.62
C LEU A 176 -4.47 -16.38 -4.51
N PHE A 177 -3.82 -15.23 -4.37
CA PHE A 177 -2.97 -14.92 -3.23
C PHE A 177 -3.38 -13.56 -2.68
N PHE A 178 -3.86 -13.55 -1.44
CA PHE A 178 -4.16 -12.32 -0.74
C PHE A 178 -3.09 -12.09 0.33
N TYR A 179 -2.49 -10.91 0.36
CA TYR A 179 -1.44 -10.61 1.34
C TYR A 179 -1.78 -9.42 2.22
N LEU A 180 -1.21 -9.43 3.42
CA LEU A 180 -1.02 -8.26 4.28
C LEU A 180 0.47 -7.99 4.45
N ALA A 181 0.84 -6.72 4.50
CA ALA A 181 2.22 -6.26 4.70
C ALA A 181 2.24 -5.01 5.58
N ASP A 182 2.98 -5.01 6.68
CA ASP A 182 3.14 -3.86 7.56
C ASP A 182 4.46 -3.12 7.24
N GLU A 183 4.34 -1.91 6.65
CA GLU A 183 5.50 -1.06 6.29
C GLU A 183 6.24 -0.50 7.51
N GLY A 184 5.62 -0.52 8.69
CA GLY A 184 6.26 -0.17 9.97
C GLY A 184 7.13 -1.29 10.52
N GLY A 185 7.05 -2.50 9.96
CA GLY A 185 7.79 -3.68 10.44
C GLY A 185 7.15 -4.34 11.66
N ASN A 186 5.89 -4.02 11.98
CA ASN A 186 5.18 -4.71 13.05
C ASN A 186 4.97 -6.18 12.67
N VAL A 187 5.04 -7.04 13.68
CA VAL A 187 4.85 -8.48 13.51
C VAL A 187 3.37 -8.78 13.25
N LEU A 188 3.13 -9.69 12.31
CA LEU A 188 1.82 -10.20 11.96
C LEU A 188 1.66 -11.62 12.50
N ASP A 189 0.57 -11.86 13.22
CA ASP A 189 0.25 -13.18 13.73
C ASP A 189 -0.63 -13.94 12.74
N VAL A 190 -0.27 -15.18 12.44
CA VAL A 190 -1.11 -16.08 11.63
C VAL A 190 -2.20 -16.68 12.51
N GLY A 191 -3.44 -16.64 12.05
CA GLY A 191 -4.58 -17.28 12.71
C GLY A 191 -4.37 -18.79 12.80
N ARG A 192 -4.45 -19.34 14.01
CA ARG A 192 -4.14 -20.77 14.29
C ARG A 192 -5.38 -21.66 14.40
N GLU A 193 -6.58 -21.10 14.28
CA GLU A 193 -7.81 -21.88 14.41
C GLU A 193 -8.00 -22.79 13.19
N LYS A 194 -8.55 -23.98 13.42
CA LYS A 194 -8.78 -24.98 12.36
C LYS A 194 -9.65 -24.33 11.28
N LEU A 195 -9.09 -24.22 10.07
CA LEU A 195 -9.70 -23.71 8.85
C LEU A 195 -11.01 -24.44 8.52
N ASN A 196 -12.10 -24.09 9.19
CA ASN A 196 -13.42 -24.59 8.91
C ASN A 196 -14.12 -23.52 8.08
N ILE A 197 -13.76 -23.40 6.80
CA ILE A 197 -14.04 -22.26 5.90
C ILE A 197 -15.54 -21.89 5.77
N ARG A 198 -16.43 -22.80 6.16
CA ARG A 198 -17.88 -22.58 6.25
C ARG A 198 -18.29 -21.63 7.39
N GLU A 199 -17.47 -21.56 8.44
CA GLU A 199 -17.48 -20.55 9.50
C GLU A 199 -16.33 -19.57 9.21
N SER A 200 -16.53 -18.26 9.43
CA SER A 200 -15.50 -17.26 9.12
C SER A 200 -14.16 -17.65 9.77
N SER A 201 -13.11 -17.76 8.95
CA SER A 201 -11.79 -18.20 9.40
C SER A 201 -10.90 -16.98 9.65
N LEU A 202 -10.39 -16.85 10.88
CA LEU A 202 -9.36 -15.87 11.22
C LEU A 202 -8.07 -16.23 10.49
N LEU A 203 -7.63 -15.38 9.56
CA LEU A 203 -6.41 -15.55 8.78
C LEU A 203 -5.19 -14.92 9.46
N ALA A 204 -5.34 -13.70 9.95
CA ALA A 204 -4.25 -12.94 10.55
C ALA A 204 -4.76 -11.98 11.62
N SER A 205 -3.88 -11.60 12.54
CA SER A 205 -4.11 -10.51 13.48
C SER A 205 -2.83 -9.71 13.70
N GLY A 206 -2.98 -8.53 14.28
CA GLY A 206 -1.85 -7.71 14.69
C GLY A 206 -2.32 -6.47 15.42
N SER A 207 -1.39 -5.58 15.74
CA SER A 207 -1.66 -4.33 16.44
C SER A 207 -0.91 -3.18 15.81
N ARG A 208 -1.54 -2.02 15.77
CA ARG A 208 -0.91 -0.76 15.34
C ARG A 208 -1.39 0.41 16.16
N THR A 209 -0.54 1.42 16.28
CA THR A 209 -0.84 2.64 17.04
C THR A 209 -1.95 3.50 16.42
N ASP A 210 -2.18 3.37 15.11
CA ASP A 210 -3.19 4.16 14.39
C ASP A 210 -4.58 3.51 14.42
N ILE A 211 -4.69 2.20 14.22
CA ILE A 211 -5.98 1.49 14.09
C ILE A 211 -6.32 0.54 15.27
N GLY A 212 -5.44 0.42 16.28
CA GLY A 212 -5.59 -0.54 17.38
C GLY A 212 -5.24 -1.97 16.96
N ASP A 213 -5.71 -2.95 17.74
CA ASP A 213 -5.67 -4.35 17.33
C ASP A 213 -6.61 -4.58 16.17
N TRP A 214 -6.24 -5.48 15.28
CA TRP A 214 -7.02 -5.79 14.09
C TRP A 214 -6.95 -7.27 13.75
N GLN A 215 -7.96 -7.72 13.01
CA GLN A 215 -8.09 -9.10 12.54
C GLN A 215 -8.49 -9.14 11.07
N LEU A 216 -7.90 -10.06 10.32
CA LEU A 216 -8.26 -10.40 8.95
C LEU A 216 -9.02 -11.72 8.94
N HIS A 217 -10.22 -11.72 8.36
CA HIS A 217 -11.11 -12.86 8.27
C HIS A 217 -11.36 -13.24 6.82
N LEU A 218 -11.55 -14.54 6.57
CA LEU A 218 -12.00 -15.07 5.28
C LEU A 218 -13.27 -15.87 5.47
N LYS A 219 -14.25 -15.65 4.59
CA LYS A 219 -15.50 -16.41 4.56
C LYS A 219 -15.84 -16.80 3.13
N SER A 220 -16.17 -18.07 2.93
CA SER A 220 -16.65 -18.56 1.64
C SER A 220 -17.70 -19.66 1.85
N THR A 221 -18.67 -19.73 0.94
CA THR A 221 -19.62 -20.84 0.86
C THR A 221 -19.06 -22.02 0.06
N ASP A 222 -18.01 -21.79 -0.72
CA ASP A 222 -17.35 -22.78 -1.56
C ASP A 222 -16.29 -23.56 -0.77
N ASP A 223 -15.95 -24.75 -1.27
CA ASP A 223 -14.89 -25.58 -0.69
C ASP A 223 -13.52 -25.05 -1.17
N LEU A 224 -12.86 -24.27 -0.32
CA LEU A 224 -11.57 -23.68 -0.61
C LEU A 224 -10.46 -24.42 0.14
N LYS A 225 -9.26 -24.44 -0.43
CA LYS A 225 -8.04 -24.82 0.27
C LYS A 225 -7.21 -23.58 0.52
N LEU A 226 -6.68 -23.49 1.73
CA LEU A 226 -5.87 -22.38 2.18
C LEU A 226 -4.47 -22.85 2.50
N HIS A 227 -3.49 -22.17 1.92
CA HIS A 227 -2.09 -22.28 2.30
C HIS A 227 -1.54 -20.90 2.64
N TYR A 228 -0.47 -20.83 3.42
CA TYR A 228 0.13 -19.53 3.76
C TYR A 228 1.65 -19.53 3.73
N SER A 229 2.23 -18.34 3.63
CA SER A 229 3.63 -18.11 3.92
C SER A 229 3.82 -16.75 4.58
N GLY A 230 4.58 -16.74 5.68
CA GLY A 230 5.00 -15.52 6.35
C GLY A 230 6.44 -15.17 6.01
N PHE A 231 6.69 -13.89 5.73
CA PHE A 231 7.98 -13.36 5.33
C PHE A 231 8.39 -12.19 6.23
N HIS A 232 9.67 -12.09 6.53
CA HIS A 232 10.26 -10.90 7.15
C HIS A 232 11.10 -10.13 6.12
N THR A 233 10.65 -8.95 5.69
CA THR A 233 11.34 -8.15 4.67
C THR A 233 11.15 -6.64 4.87
N PRO A 234 12.21 -5.83 4.68
CA PRO A 234 12.10 -4.37 4.59
C PRO A 234 11.71 -3.90 3.16
N HIS A 235 11.57 -4.81 2.20
CA HIS A 235 11.36 -4.50 0.78
C HIS A 235 9.95 -4.88 0.32
N PHE A 236 9.11 -3.87 0.06
CA PHE A 236 7.71 -4.05 -0.35
C PHE A 236 7.46 -3.91 -1.85
N HIS A 237 8.47 -3.53 -2.63
CA HIS A 237 8.36 -3.33 -4.07
C HIS A 237 8.44 -4.65 -4.86
N ASN A 238 8.98 -5.71 -4.26
CA ASN A 238 9.27 -7.01 -4.86
C ASN A 238 8.50 -8.16 -4.16
N LEU A 239 7.33 -7.89 -3.59
CA LEU A 239 6.53 -8.93 -2.91
C LEU A 239 6.12 -10.07 -3.86
N SER A 240 5.89 -9.79 -5.14
CA SER A 240 5.60 -10.82 -6.15
C SER A 240 6.76 -11.80 -6.29
N ASP A 241 8.00 -11.29 -6.35
CA ASP A 241 9.21 -12.09 -6.51
C ASP A 241 9.38 -13.07 -5.34
N LEU A 242 9.06 -12.64 -4.11
CA LEU A 242 9.09 -13.52 -2.92
C LEU A 242 8.10 -14.68 -3.05
N VAL A 243 6.89 -14.40 -3.55
CA VAL A 243 5.85 -15.43 -3.76
C VAL A 243 6.27 -16.38 -4.88
N GLU A 244 6.76 -15.86 -6.01
CA GLU A 244 7.24 -16.66 -7.14
C GLU A 244 8.40 -17.57 -6.74
N GLU A 245 9.39 -17.05 -6.00
CA GLU A 245 10.53 -17.83 -5.51
C GLU A 245 10.05 -18.98 -4.61
N LYS A 246 9.10 -18.68 -3.70
CA LYS A 246 8.54 -19.69 -2.79
C LYS A 246 7.78 -20.78 -3.56
N LEU A 247 6.94 -20.41 -4.52
CA LEU A 247 6.20 -21.34 -5.36
C LEU A 247 7.13 -22.19 -6.24
N ALA A 248 8.16 -21.59 -6.84
CA ALA A 248 9.15 -22.30 -7.64
C ALA A 248 9.95 -23.31 -6.79
N SER A 249 10.31 -22.93 -5.56
CA SER A 249 10.95 -23.83 -4.60
C SER A 249 10.06 -25.02 -4.24
N GLN A 250 8.79 -24.79 -3.91
CA GLN A 250 7.82 -25.84 -3.58
C GLN A 250 7.54 -26.76 -4.77
N THR A 251 7.44 -26.20 -5.98
CA THR A 251 7.24 -26.98 -7.21
C THR A 251 8.43 -27.89 -7.49
N ARG A 252 9.68 -27.39 -7.32
CA ARG A 252 10.89 -28.20 -7.51
C ARG A 252 11.06 -29.30 -6.47
N ASN A 253 10.72 -29.02 -5.21
CA ASN A 253 11.00 -29.93 -4.10
C ASN A 253 9.87 -30.94 -3.83
N HIS A 254 8.62 -30.54 -4.08
CA HIS A 254 7.43 -31.31 -3.71
C HIS A 254 6.45 -31.53 -4.88
N ALA A 255 6.75 -31.05 -6.09
CA ALA A 255 5.86 -31.11 -7.25
C ALA A 255 4.48 -30.49 -7.01
N GLN A 256 4.40 -29.49 -6.11
CA GLN A 256 3.17 -28.80 -5.75
C GLN A 256 3.36 -27.28 -5.92
N MET A 257 2.44 -26.65 -6.65
CA MET A 257 2.39 -25.19 -6.80
C MET A 257 1.60 -24.57 -5.64
N GLN A 258 2.06 -24.81 -4.41
CA GLN A 258 1.42 -24.30 -3.20
C GLN A 258 2.42 -23.64 -2.25
N LEU A 259 1.93 -22.73 -1.41
CA LEU A 259 2.71 -22.16 -0.31
C LEU A 259 2.99 -23.23 0.76
N SER A 260 4.03 -23.02 1.56
CA SER A 260 4.60 -24.07 2.41
C SER A 260 4.01 -24.18 3.82
N ASP A 261 2.95 -23.42 4.12
CA ASP A 261 2.34 -23.34 5.45
C ASP A 261 3.36 -23.07 6.57
N SER A 262 4.26 -22.13 6.30
CA SER A 262 5.38 -21.78 7.16
C SER A 262 5.53 -20.28 7.26
N SER A 263 6.05 -19.79 8.39
CA SER A 263 6.40 -18.39 8.56
C SER A 263 7.86 -18.25 8.95
N ASP A 264 8.50 -17.19 8.46
CA ASP A 264 9.74 -16.67 9.05
C ASP A 264 9.51 -16.23 10.50
N ASP A 265 10.60 -16.05 11.25
CA ASP A 265 10.55 -15.45 12.57
C ASP A 265 10.09 -13.98 12.47
N SER A 266 9.06 -13.62 13.24
CA SER A 266 8.53 -12.25 13.29
C SER A 266 8.11 -11.69 11.91
N PRO A 267 7.20 -12.36 11.17
CA PRO A 267 6.86 -11.95 9.82
C PRO A 267 6.17 -10.58 9.83
N ASN A 268 6.56 -9.68 8.93
CA ASN A 268 5.84 -8.43 8.69
C ASN A 268 5.04 -8.47 7.39
N VAL A 269 5.06 -9.61 6.69
CA VAL A 269 4.25 -9.91 5.50
C VAL A 269 3.66 -11.31 5.63
N LEU A 270 2.36 -11.44 5.44
CA LEU A 270 1.66 -12.72 5.35
C LEU A 270 0.98 -12.82 3.99
N VAL A 271 1.17 -13.96 3.31
CA VAL A 271 0.53 -14.26 2.03
C VAL A 271 -0.33 -15.52 2.21
N PHE A 272 -1.60 -15.43 1.86
CA PHE A 272 -2.57 -16.53 1.90
C PHE A 272 -2.92 -16.94 0.48
N GLN A 273 -2.57 -18.17 0.10
CA GLN A 273 -3.00 -18.78 -1.15
C GLN A 273 -4.38 -19.42 -0.95
N ILE A 274 -5.33 -19.01 -1.78
CA ILE A 274 -6.72 -19.48 -1.78
C ILE A 274 -6.94 -20.26 -3.08
N VAL A 275 -7.22 -21.55 -2.94
CA VAL A 275 -7.41 -22.47 -4.09
C VAL A 275 -8.84 -22.98 -4.09
N GLY A 276 -9.59 -22.72 -5.15
CA GLY A 276 -11.00 -23.11 -5.28
C GLY A 276 -11.34 -23.58 -6.69
N GLY A 277 -12.32 -24.49 -6.82
CA GLY A 277 -12.84 -24.92 -8.13
C GLY A 277 -13.72 -23.84 -8.78
N PHE A 278 -13.77 -23.75 -10.11
CA PHE A 278 -14.60 -22.72 -10.76
C PHE A 278 -16.09 -23.11 -10.83
N PRO A 279 -17.03 -22.13 -10.70
CA PRO A 279 -16.81 -20.79 -10.15
C PRO A 279 -16.69 -20.86 -8.62
N PHE A 280 -16.06 -19.85 -8.02
CA PHE A 280 -16.09 -19.68 -6.56
C PHE A 280 -16.09 -18.21 -6.17
N THR A 281 -16.60 -17.92 -4.98
CA THR A 281 -16.62 -16.58 -4.39
C THR A 281 -16.04 -16.63 -2.98
N THR A 282 -15.23 -15.63 -2.62
CA THR A 282 -14.70 -15.51 -1.26
C THR A 282 -14.73 -14.05 -0.79
N ASP A 283 -15.02 -13.85 0.49
CA ASP A 283 -15.02 -12.56 1.16
C ASP A 283 -13.86 -12.48 2.13
N ILE A 284 -13.12 -11.37 2.07
CA ILE A 284 -12.01 -11.07 2.97
C ILE A 284 -12.33 -9.76 3.69
N ALA A 285 -12.40 -9.80 5.02
CA ALA A 285 -12.75 -8.65 5.85
C ALA A 285 -11.64 -8.32 6.83
N LEU A 286 -11.23 -7.05 6.90
CA LEU A 286 -10.37 -6.53 7.96
C LEU A 286 -11.22 -5.78 8.98
N ILE A 287 -11.15 -6.24 10.23
CA ILE A 287 -11.83 -5.66 11.38
C ILE A 287 -10.79 -4.97 12.26
N SER A 288 -10.99 -3.68 12.51
CA SER A 288 -10.10 -2.81 13.31
C SER A 288 -10.64 -2.59 14.72
N GLY A 289 -9.80 -2.17 15.68
CA GLY A 289 -10.23 -1.93 17.06
C GLY A 289 -10.75 -3.18 17.78
N THR A 290 -10.09 -4.33 17.59
CA THR A 290 -10.50 -5.63 18.16
C THR A 290 -10.09 -5.82 19.62
N ASP A 291 -9.59 -4.77 20.29
CA ASP A 291 -9.20 -4.75 21.71
C ASP A 291 -10.39 -5.00 22.67
N SER A 292 -11.63 -5.02 22.15
CA SER A 292 -12.89 -5.13 22.89
C SER A 292 -13.63 -6.47 22.61
N ASP A 293 -14.72 -6.74 23.34
CA ASP A 293 -15.46 -8.02 23.35
C ASP A 293 -15.54 -8.75 21.98
N ASN A 294 -15.07 -10.00 21.95
CA ASN A 294 -15.01 -10.86 20.75
C ASN A 294 -16.37 -11.04 20.04
N SER A 295 -17.50 -10.99 20.76
CA SER A 295 -18.82 -11.08 20.14
C SER A 295 -19.09 -9.91 19.18
N SER A 296 -18.55 -8.72 19.48
CA SER A 296 -18.66 -7.56 18.59
C SER A 296 -17.89 -7.77 17.28
N VAL A 297 -16.79 -8.53 17.32
CA VAL A 297 -15.96 -8.82 16.15
C VAL A 297 -16.70 -9.77 15.22
N GLU A 298 -17.29 -10.85 15.74
CA GLU A 298 -18.05 -11.81 14.93
C GLU A 298 -19.24 -11.16 14.23
N ASP A 299 -20.00 -10.30 14.93
CA ASP A 299 -21.12 -9.55 14.35
C ASP A 299 -20.65 -8.63 13.20
N ARG A 300 -19.52 -7.94 13.39
CA ARG A 300 -18.92 -7.07 12.37
C ARG A 300 -18.43 -7.85 11.16
N VAL A 301 -17.76 -9.00 11.36
CA VAL A 301 -17.41 -9.92 10.26
C VAL A 301 -18.65 -10.36 9.50
N ASN A 302 -19.73 -10.73 10.19
CA ASN A 302 -20.98 -11.17 9.56
C ASN A 302 -21.71 -10.04 8.82
N SER A 303 -21.56 -8.78 9.26
CA SER A 303 -22.07 -7.61 8.55
C SER A 303 -21.30 -7.30 7.25
N LEU A 304 -20.02 -7.65 7.21
CA LEU A 304 -19.08 -7.37 6.12
C LEU A 304 -18.82 -8.58 5.21
N THR A 305 -19.57 -9.67 5.36
CA THR A 305 -19.42 -10.88 4.54
C THR A 305 -20.77 -11.49 4.16
N GLY A 306 -20.78 -12.44 3.23
CA GLY A 306 -21.94 -13.22 2.82
C GLY A 306 -23.10 -12.39 2.29
N ALA A 307 -24.32 -12.68 2.75
CA ALA A 307 -25.54 -12.01 2.30
C ALA A 307 -25.57 -10.52 2.69
N SER A 308 -25.06 -10.17 3.88
CA SER A 308 -24.99 -8.78 4.35
C SER A 308 -24.15 -7.92 3.41
N LEU A 309 -22.94 -8.39 3.08
CA LEU A 309 -22.07 -7.72 2.10
C LEU A 309 -22.74 -7.59 0.73
N SER A 310 -23.44 -8.64 0.28
CA SER A 310 -24.16 -8.61 -1.01
C SER A 310 -25.20 -7.49 -1.07
N ASN A 311 -25.95 -7.30 0.01
CA ASN A 311 -26.97 -6.26 0.10
C ASN A 311 -26.34 -4.86 0.12
N GLU A 312 -25.27 -4.68 0.88
CA GLU A 312 -24.60 -3.39 1.00
C GLU A 312 -23.90 -2.99 -0.32
N LEU A 313 -23.24 -3.93 -0.99
CA LEU A 313 -22.64 -3.71 -2.32
C LEU A 313 -23.70 -3.30 -3.34
N LYS A 314 -24.86 -3.96 -3.36
CA LYS A 314 -25.98 -3.61 -4.26
C LYS A 314 -26.54 -2.22 -3.95
N TYR A 315 -26.67 -1.88 -2.67
CA TYR A 315 -27.11 -0.54 -2.26
C TYR A 315 -26.11 0.54 -2.71
N LYS A 316 -24.81 0.33 -2.50
CA LYS A 316 -23.75 1.26 -2.93
C LYS A 316 -23.65 1.37 -4.45
N GLU A 317 -23.89 0.28 -5.17
CA GLU A 317 -23.97 0.27 -6.63
C GLU A 317 -25.10 1.17 -7.14
N GLN A 318 -26.30 1.04 -6.56
CA GLN A 318 -27.44 1.89 -6.89
C GLN A 318 -27.16 3.35 -6.53
N ALA A 319 -26.59 3.61 -5.34
CA ALA A 319 -26.25 4.96 -4.91
C ALA A 319 -25.20 5.61 -5.83
N PHE A 320 -24.23 4.84 -6.34
CA PHE A 320 -23.29 5.32 -7.37
C PHE A 320 -24.03 5.69 -8.66
N ASP A 321 -24.92 4.83 -9.15
CA ASP A 321 -25.66 5.08 -10.38
C ASP A 321 -26.56 6.32 -10.28
N GLU A 322 -27.29 6.47 -9.18
CA GLU A 322 -28.10 7.66 -8.89
C GLU A 322 -27.26 8.93 -8.81
N LYS A 323 -26.07 8.84 -8.19
CA LYS A 323 -25.16 9.97 -8.07
C LYS A 323 -24.60 10.41 -9.41
N ILE A 324 -24.19 9.48 -10.27
CA ILE A 324 -23.72 9.78 -11.63
C ILE A 324 -24.84 10.44 -12.44
N GLU A 325 -26.06 9.90 -12.37
CA GLU A 325 -27.19 10.49 -13.09
C GLU A 325 -27.53 11.88 -12.58
N LYS A 326 -27.57 12.11 -11.26
CA LYS A 326 -27.78 13.44 -10.67
C LYS A 326 -26.70 14.45 -11.09
N THR A 327 -25.45 14.01 -11.21
CA THR A 327 -24.30 14.89 -11.51
C THR A 327 -24.25 15.27 -13.00
N PHE A 328 -24.46 14.30 -13.89
CA PHE A 328 -24.23 14.48 -15.33
C PHE A 328 -25.53 14.57 -16.17
N ASN A 329 -26.65 14.07 -15.63
CA ASN A 329 -27.97 13.99 -16.28
C ASN A 329 -27.84 13.43 -17.71
N LEU A 330 -27.43 12.16 -17.82
CA LEU A 330 -27.02 11.53 -19.08
C LEU A 330 -28.14 10.72 -19.72
N ALA A 331 -29.10 10.22 -18.94
CA ALA A 331 -30.12 9.28 -19.43
C ALA A 331 -30.93 9.81 -20.61
N GLU A 332 -31.17 11.12 -20.66
CA GLU A 332 -31.90 11.78 -21.76
C GLU A 332 -31.00 12.30 -22.89
N LYS A 333 -29.67 12.25 -22.72
CA LYS A 333 -28.69 12.86 -23.63
C LYS A 333 -27.94 11.87 -24.52
N VAL A 334 -27.75 10.65 -24.03
CA VAL A 334 -26.92 9.62 -24.69
C VAL A 334 -27.54 8.23 -24.52
N ASP A 335 -27.08 7.27 -25.32
CA ASP A 335 -27.49 5.88 -25.25
C ASP A 335 -26.91 5.14 -24.02
N SER A 336 -27.42 3.94 -23.73
CA SER A 336 -27.03 3.16 -22.55
C SER A 336 -25.57 2.68 -22.57
N GLU A 337 -24.98 2.45 -23.75
CA GLU A 337 -23.57 2.06 -23.86
C GLU A 337 -22.67 3.25 -23.51
N SER A 338 -23.00 4.44 -24.03
CA SER A 338 -22.33 5.70 -23.67
C SER A 338 -22.40 6.01 -22.17
N ILE A 339 -23.55 5.74 -21.52
CA ILE A 339 -23.69 5.88 -20.06
C ILE A 339 -22.73 4.92 -19.33
N SER A 340 -22.65 3.67 -19.81
CA SER A 340 -21.76 2.66 -19.22
C SER A 340 -20.29 3.04 -19.36
N VAL A 341 -19.89 3.61 -20.50
CA VAL A 341 -18.55 4.17 -20.72
C VAL A 341 -18.28 5.33 -19.75
N GLY A 342 -19.24 6.24 -19.58
CA GLY A 342 -19.12 7.36 -18.64
C GLY A 342 -18.93 6.91 -17.18
N LYS A 343 -19.70 5.92 -16.74
CA LYS A 343 -19.56 5.30 -15.41
C LYS A 343 -18.19 4.67 -15.22
N ALA A 344 -17.72 3.89 -16.19
CA ALA A 344 -16.40 3.28 -16.16
C ALA A 344 -15.27 4.32 -16.21
N ALA A 345 -15.44 5.43 -16.93
CA ALA A 345 -14.45 6.52 -16.96
C ALA A 345 -14.31 7.18 -15.58
N VAL A 346 -15.43 7.49 -14.91
CA VAL A 346 -15.42 8.03 -13.54
C VAL A 346 -14.89 6.99 -12.55
N GLY A 347 -15.32 5.74 -12.66
CA GLY A 347 -14.87 4.64 -11.82
C GLY A 347 -13.36 4.44 -11.89
N ASN A 348 -12.79 4.38 -13.10
CA ASN A 348 -11.35 4.24 -13.29
C ASN A 348 -10.56 5.46 -12.81
N LEU A 349 -11.08 6.69 -13.01
CA LEU A 349 -10.43 7.90 -12.50
C LEU A 349 -10.35 7.88 -10.97
N LEU A 350 -11.47 7.61 -10.29
CA LEU A 350 -11.54 7.60 -8.83
C LEU A 350 -10.80 6.40 -8.22
N GLY A 351 -10.89 5.22 -8.84
CA GLY A 351 -10.13 4.04 -8.45
C GLY A 351 -8.64 4.09 -8.83
N GLY A 352 -8.23 5.11 -9.60
CA GLY A 352 -6.84 5.43 -9.92
C GLY A 352 -6.18 6.40 -8.92
N ILE A 353 -6.92 6.90 -7.93
CA ILE A 353 -6.34 7.77 -6.89
C ILE A 353 -5.41 6.95 -6.00
N GLY A 354 -4.17 7.40 -5.86
CA GLY A 354 -3.14 6.77 -5.05
C GLY A 354 -2.70 7.63 -3.87
N TYR A 355 -2.07 6.98 -2.89
CA TYR A 355 -1.36 7.62 -1.79
C TYR A 355 0.11 7.19 -1.85
N PHE A 356 1.00 8.18 -1.85
CA PHE A 356 2.43 8.01 -1.98
C PHE A 356 3.14 8.71 -0.83
N TYR A 357 4.19 8.11 -0.32
CA TYR A 357 5.08 8.72 0.66
C TYR A 357 6.53 8.41 0.32
N GLY A 358 7.41 9.40 0.47
CA GLY A 358 8.84 9.20 0.25
C GLY A 358 9.57 10.50 -0.10
N GLN A 359 10.76 10.36 -0.67
CA GLN A 359 11.63 11.46 -1.07
C GLN A 359 11.90 11.43 -2.57
N SER A 360 11.58 12.53 -3.26
CA SER A 360 11.95 12.70 -4.67
C SER A 360 13.44 13.02 -4.81
N LYS A 361 14.04 12.63 -5.93
CA LYS A 361 15.40 13.05 -6.31
C LYS A 361 15.33 14.34 -7.13
N ILE A 362 16.06 15.36 -6.71
CA ILE A 362 16.15 16.64 -7.40
C ILE A 362 17.56 16.81 -7.95
N ALA A 363 17.67 17.05 -9.25
CA ALA A 363 18.95 17.38 -9.87
C ALA A 363 19.39 18.79 -9.43
N GLN A 364 20.61 18.91 -8.93
CA GLN A 364 21.20 20.21 -8.65
C GLN A 364 21.65 20.83 -9.98
N SER A 365 21.07 21.98 -10.36
CA SER A 365 21.34 22.61 -11.66
C SER A 365 22.84 22.82 -11.89
N ARG A 366 23.33 22.32 -13.03
CA ARG A 366 24.69 22.51 -13.54
C ARG A 366 24.97 23.98 -13.82
N THR A 367 25.56 24.70 -12.87
CA THR A 367 26.40 25.84 -13.23
C THR A 367 27.61 25.30 -13.99
N LEU A 368 27.52 25.33 -15.32
CA LEU A 368 28.63 25.45 -16.28
C LEU A 368 29.89 24.67 -15.90
N ASN A 369 29.91 23.35 -16.12
CA ASN A 369 31.09 22.64 -16.64
C ASN A 369 30.67 21.22 -17.06
N HIS A 370 31.01 20.86 -18.30
CA HIS A 370 30.59 19.64 -18.99
C HIS A 370 31.24 18.35 -18.49
N ARG A 371 31.70 18.29 -17.23
CA ARG A 371 32.32 17.09 -16.68
C ARG A 371 31.90 16.95 -15.23
N GLU A 372 31.60 15.70 -14.87
CA GLU A 372 31.25 15.19 -13.55
C GLU A 372 29.74 15.07 -13.27
N HIS A 373 29.42 13.96 -12.61
CA HIS A 373 28.11 13.37 -12.39
C HIS A 373 27.07 14.38 -11.92
N ASP A 374 25.85 14.32 -12.46
CA ASP A 374 24.74 15.14 -11.96
C ASP A 374 24.52 14.83 -10.46
N ALA A 375 24.90 15.76 -9.59
CA ALA A 375 24.68 15.61 -8.16
C ALA A 375 23.17 15.72 -7.89
N TYR A 376 22.59 14.68 -7.29
CA TYR A 376 21.21 14.68 -6.85
C TYR A 376 21.14 14.96 -5.36
N ILE A 377 20.11 15.72 -4.96
CA ILE A 377 19.74 15.89 -3.56
C ILE A 377 18.36 15.28 -3.32
N SER A 378 18.16 14.71 -2.14
CA SER A 378 16.85 14.24 -1.72
C SER A 378 15.98 15.41 -1.32
N TYR A 379 14.76 15.43 -1.83
CA TYR A 379 13.69 16.26 -1.30
C TYR A 379 13.33 15.82 0.13
N TRP A 380 12.63 16.65 0.90
CA TRP A 380 12.14 16.21 2.22
C TRP A 380 11.11 15.08 2.04
N PRO A 381 10.95 14.19 3.05
CA PRO A 381 9.88 13.19 3.03
C PRO A 381 8.51 13.86 2.94
N ALA A 382 7.73 13.51 1.94
CA ALA A 382 6.45 14.14 1.68
C ALA A 382 5.40 13.11 1.26
N GLU A 383 4.16 13.41 1.60
CA GLU A 383 2.97 12.66 1.20
C GLU A 383 2.37 13.28 -0.07
N LEU A 384 1.81 12.43 -0.93
CA LEU A 384 1.04 12.85 -2.09
C LEU A 384 -0.19 11.96 -2.24
N TYR A 385 -1.37 12.58 -2.29
CA TYR A 385 -2.65 11.93 -2.57
C TYR A 385 -3.20 12.52 -3.88
N THR A 386 -3.25 11.73 -4.94
CA THR A 386 -3.44 12.23 -6.32
C THR A 386 -3.97 11.13 -7.24
N ALA A 387 -4.70 11.51 -8.28
CA ALA A 387 -5.01 10.59 -9.39
C ALA A 387 -3.75 10.31 -10.23
N VAL A 388 -3.74 9.17 -10.93
CA VAL A 388 -2.65 8.79 -11.83
C VAL A 388 -3.15 8.76 -13.27
N PRO A 389 -2.36 9.24 -14.27
CA PRO A 389 -2.81 9.23 -15.66
C PRO A 389 -3.02 7.82 -16.22
N CYS A 390 -2.21 6.85 -15.77
CA CYS A 390 -2.23 5.49 -16.29
C CYS A 390 -1.68 4.51 -15.26
N ARG A 391 -2.50 3.57 -14.80
CA ARG A 391 -2.12 2.54 -13.80
C ARG A 391 -0.88 1.70 -14.18
N PRO A 392 -0.72 1.20 -15.42
CA PRO A 392 0.45 0.38 -15.78
C PRO A 392 1.71 1.19 -16.07
N ILE A 393 1.60 2.33 -16.76
CA ILE A 393 2.79 3.07 -17.29
C ILE A 393 3.19 4.24 -16.38
N PHE A 394 2.20 4.93 -15.79
CA PHE A 394 2.38 6.16 -15.04
C PHE A 394 1.68 6.11 -13.67
N PRO A 395 2.01 5.17 -12.77
CA PRO A 395 1.37 5.03 -11.46
C PRO A 395 1.86 6.07 -10.44
N ARG A 396 1.89 7.35 -10.82
CA ARG A 396 2.38 8.47 -10.01
C ARG A 396 1.71 9.77 -10.41
N GLY A 397 1.79 10.78 -9.55
CA GLY A 397 1.24 12.10 -9.83
C GLY A 397 1.98 12.83 -10.96
N PHE A 398 1.22 13.46 -11.85
CA PHE A 398 1.71 14.39 -12.86
C PHE A 398 1.01 15.73 -12.69
N LEU A 399 1.79 16.80 -12.53
CA LEU A 399 1.27 18.10 -12.11
C LEU A 399 0.21 18.67 -13.06
N TRP A 400 0.42 18.56 -14.37
CA TRP A 400 -0.49 19.13 -15.36
C TRP A 400 -1.74 18.23 -15.57
N ASP A 401 -1.56 16.90 -15.63
CA ASP A 401 -2.67 15.94 -15.71
C ASP A 401 -3.64 16.09 -14.51
N GLU A 402 -3.10 16.31 -13.30
CA GLU A 402 -3.92 16.45 -12.10
C GLU A 402 -4.91 17.62 -12.19
N GLY A 403 -4.57 18.70 -12.91
CA GLY A 403 -5.51 19.78 -13.18
C GLY A 403 -6.75 19.30 -13.94
N PHE A 404 -6.58 18.41 -14.93
CA PHE A 404 -7.68 17.84 -15.70
C PHE A 404 -8.44 16.76 -14.91
N HIS A 405 -7.73 15.93 -14.14
CA HIS A 405 -8.38 14.97 -13.23
C HIS A 405 -9.35 15.68 -12.28
N GLN A 406 -8.92 16.80 -11.68
CA GLN A 406 -9.71 17.54 -10.72
C GLN A 406 -10.97 18.18 -11.31
N LEU A 407 -11.04 18.46 -12.62
CA LEU A 407 -12.27 18.95 -13.26
C LEU A 407 -13.41 17.93 -13.15
N VAL A 408 -13.11 16.64 -13.32
CA VAL A 408 -14.12 15.57 -13.20
C VAL A 408 -14.36 15.20 -11.74
N ILE A 409 -13.29 15.06 -10.95
CA ILE A 409 -13.38 14.72 -9.52
C ILE A 409 -14.22 15.74 -8.77
N TRP A 410 -14.01 17.03 -9.05
CA TRP A 410 -14.76 18.11 -8.41
C TRP A 410 -16.26 18.01 -8.69
N LEU A 411 -16.67 17.73 -9.94
CA LEU A 411 -18.09 17.56 -10.28
C LEU A 411 -18.74 16.42 -9.48
N VAL A 412 -18.04 15.29 -9.36
CA VAL A 412 -18.55 14.11 -8.63
C VAL A 412 -18.67 14.38 -7.13
N PHE A 413 -17.82 15.22 -6.52
CA PHE A 413 -17.89 15.48 -5.07
C PHE A 413 -18.69 16.72 -4.67
N GLN A 414 -19.17 17.53 -5.62
CA GLN A 414 -20.06 18.67 -5.34
C GLN A 414 -21.52 18.26 -5.08
N TYR A 415 -21.99 17.19 -5.74
CA TYR A 415 -23.38 16.73 -5.70
C TYR A 415 -23.55 15.37 -5.03
#